data_AF-A0A8T7GCZ5-F1
#
_entry.id   AF-A0A8T7GCZ5-F1
#
_cell.length_a   1.000
_cell.length_b   1.000
_cell.length_c   1.000
_cell.angle_alpha   90.00
_cell.angle_beta   90.00
_cell.angle_gamma   90.00
#
_symmetry.space_group_name_H-M   'P 1'
#
loop_
_entity.id
_entity.type
_entity.pdbx_description
1 polymer ?
#
loop_
_entity_poly.entity_id
_entity_poly.type
_entity_poly.pdbx_seq_one_letter_code
_entity_poly.pdbx_strand_id
1 'polypeptide(L)'
;MLVWIFIRAAGCRLVSIQDNAHRYFATTVGLITTNGKNGPNVMAAEWTMQVSYEPMLISIFIRDSPTLWNIKQTGEFGVNIASDMQAELVNIAGGYSGSEIQKFDIPGIFDIYKTKTGLPMIKGCALNAECKVQTIQEIGDHVMVVGQTISAEFDEAKKPLIYSRGNYWKTAGKISSGRKVAKISEEDMAEFKKMAAGQFVLKAAAALIKVDGKTLFVKLGKRWTIPIVAVQRGKDYKSSLQSYLKSIGIEGQAGDIVGIERMMLKSTKSSLRANFIVFQFKSENAKGRWAATAPRNTILKSLVRFA
;
A
#
# COMPACT_ATOMS: atom_id res chain seq x y z
N MET A 1 -26.13 17.92 43.25
CA MET A 1 -27.03 16.80 42.89
C MET A 1 -27.94 17.28 41.77
N LEU A 2 -27.59 17.01 40.51
CA LEU A 2 -28.41 17.35 39.35
C LEU A 2 -28.22 16.25 38.30
N VAL A 3 -29.33 15.55 38.07
CA VAL A 3 -29.50 14.38 37.22
C VAL A 3 -29.58 14.86 35.76
N TRP A 4 -28.72 14.33 34.87
CA TRP A 4 -28.88 14.52 33.43
C TRP A 4 -29.76 13.39 32.87
N ILE A 5 -31.00 13.74 32.54
CA ILE A 5 -31.93 12.91 31.78
C ILE A 5 -31.52 12.99 30.31
N PHE A 6 -31.05 11.88 29.73
CA PHE A 6 -30.86 11.75 28.29
C PHE A 6 -32.21 11.46 27.61
N ILE A 7 -32.72 12.42 26.85
CA ILE A 7 -33.79 12.17 25.87
C ILE A 7 -33.16 11.41 24.69
N ARG A 8 -33.44 10.11 24.58
CA ARG A 8 -33.11 9.29 23.41
C ARG A 8 -34.02 9.68 22.25
N ALA A 9 -33.44 10.21 21.17
CA ALA A 9 -34.12 10.24 19.89
C ALA A 9 -34.38 8.80 19.40
N ALA A 10 -35.65 8.45 19.21
CA ALA A 10 -36.07 7.18 18.66
C ALA A 10 -35.64 7.07 17.19
N GLY A 11 -34.89 6.01 16.84
CA GLY A 11 -34.66 5.62 15.44
C GLY A 11 -33.22 5.31 15.03
N CYS A 12 -32.21 5.66 15.83
CA CYS A 12 -30.84 5.24 15.54
C CYS A 12 -30.60 3.85 16.16
N ARG A 13 -30.67 2.78 15.35
CA ARG A 13 -30.12 1.48 15.76
C ARG A 13 -28.64 1.69 16.05
N LEU A 14 -28.27 1.70 17.33
CA LEU A 14 -26.90 1.41 17.75
C LEU A 14 -26.55 0.07 17.11
N VAL A 15 -25.70 0.10 16.08
CA VAL A 15 -25.11 -1.11 15.54
C VAL A 15 -24.30 -1.69 16.70
N SER A 16 -24.77 -2.76 17.30
CA SER A 16 -23.96 -3.53 18.24
C SER A 16 -22.77 -4.05 17.45
N ILE A 17 -21.59 -3.44 17.63
CA ILE A 17 -20.35 -4.05 17.16
C ILE A 17 -20.30 -5.42 17.82
N GLN A 18 -20.27 -6.49 17.03
CA GLN A 18 -20.18 -7.83 17.57
C GLN A 18 -18.90 -7.94 18.42
N ASP A 19 -19.03 -8.53 19.61
CA ASP A 19 -17.88 -8.82 20.46
C ASP A 19 -16.81 -9.55 19.64
N ASN A 20 -15.55 -9.15 19.82
CA ASN A 20 -14.39 -9.68 19.09
C ASN A 20 -14.27 -9.30 17.60
N ALA A 21 -15.09 -8.41 17.03
CA ALA A 21 -14.89 -7.97 15.64
C ALA A 21 -13.47 -7.42 15.38
N HIS A 22 -12.88 -6.75 16.38
CA HIS A 22 -11.49 -6.27 16.36
C HIS A 22 -10.44 -7.39 16.19
N ARG A 23 -10.77 -8.65 16.51
CA ARG A 23 -9.84 -9.79 16.38
C ARG A 23 -9.63 -10.25 14.94
N TYR A 24 -10.45 -9.77 14.00
CA TYR A 24 -10.38 -10.13 12.57
C TYR A 24 -9.47 -9.22 11.74
N PHE A 25 -8.86 -8.21 12.36
CA PHE A 25 -7.74 -7.52 11.74
C PHE A 25 -6.50 -8.42 11.77
N ALA A 26 -5.71 -8.35 10.70
CA ALA A 26 -4.39 -8.96 10.63
C ALA A 26 -3.39 -7.83 10.45
N THR A 27 -2.46 -7.71 11.39
CA THR A 27 -1.59 -6.56 11.56
C THR A 27 -0.15 -7.02 11.74
N THR A 28 0.80 -6.16 11.40
CA THR A 28 2.18 -6.31 11.88
C THR A 28 2.28 -5.80 13.31
N VAL A 29 3.26 -6.29 14.09
CA VAL A 29 3.49 -5.77 15.44
C VAL A 29 4.69 -4.84 15.48
N GLY A 30 4.48 -3.59 15.91
CA GLY A 30 5.56 -2.64 16.18
C GLY A 30 6.07 -2.78 17.62
N LEU A 31 7.38 -2.81 17.79
CA LEU A 31 8.06 -2.60 19.08
C LEU A 31 8.47 -1.13 19.14
N ILE A 32 7.74 -0.34 19.92
CA ILE A 32 7.91 1.10 20.02
C ILE A 32 8.92 1.39 21.12
N THR A 33 10.05 1.98 20.73
CA THR A 33 11.14 2.29 21.64
C THR A 33 11.21 3.78 21.92
N THR A 34 11.53 4.12 23.16
CA THR A 34 11.64 5.51 23.63
C THR A 34 12.80 5.63 24.60
N ASN A 35 13.29 6.85 24.81
CA ASN A 35 14.27 7.15 25.83
C ASN A 35 13.98 8.55 26.39
N GLY A 36 13.49 8.61 27.63
CA GLY A 36 13.07 9.86 28.28
C GLY A 36 13.46 9.91 29.75
N LYS A 37 12.85 10.83 30.52
CA LYS A 37 13.15 10.97 31.97
C LYS A 37 12.87 9.69 32.77
N ASN A 38 11.94 8.86 32.30
CA ASN A 38 11.60 7.58 32.93
C ASN A 38 12.53 6.43 32.49
N GLY A 39 13.61 6.74 31.76
CA GLY A 39 14.53 5.77 31.20
C GLY A 39 14.13 5.26 29.82
N PRO A 40 14.95 4.36 29.24
CA PRO A 40 14.65 3.70 27.99
C PRO A 40 13.53 2.67 28.18
N ASN A 41 12.58 2.61 27.24
CA ASN A 41 11.47 1.66 27.31
C ASN A 41 11.14 1.09 25.93
N VAL A 42 10.52 -0.09 25.92
CA VAL A 42 9.91 -0.72 24.75
C VAL A 42 8.47 -1.13 25.05
N MET A 43 7.57 -0.94 24.09
CA MET A 43 6.19 -1.41 24.17
C MET A 43 5.77 -2.06 22.85
N ALA A 44 5.02 -3.16 22.92
CA ALA A 44 4.38 -3.69 21.72
C ALA A 44 3.14 -2.84 21.37
N ALA A 45 3.06 -2.37 20.13
CA ALA A 45 1.92 -1.66 19.57
C ALA A 45 1.50 -2.35 18.27
N GLU A 46 0.42 -3.13 18.36
CA GLU A 46 -0.18 -3.80 17.21
C GLU A 46 -0.64 -2.78 16.15
N TRP A 47 -1.23 -1.67 16.60
CA TRP A 47 -1.76 -0.63 15.71
C TRP A 47 -0.65 0.34 15.30
N THR A 48 0.23 -0.17 14.43
CA THR A 48 1.38 0.54 13.84
C THR A 48 1.31 0.44 12.32
N MET A 49 1.29 1.56 11.59
CA MET A 49 1.24 1.53 10.12
C MET A 49 1.85 2.78 9.47
N GLN A 50 2.36 2.63 8.24
CA GLN A 50 2.72 3.75 7.38
C GLN A 50 1.46 4.48 6.91
N VAL A 51 1.45 5.81 7.00
CA VAL A 51 0.32 6.67 6.60
C VAL A 51 0.66 7.67 5.49
N SER A 52 1.94 7.84 5.14
CA SER A 52 2.38 8.69 4.02
C SER A 52 3.68 8.18 3.40
N TYR A 53 3.88 8.47 2.11
CA TYR A 53 5.11 8.18 1.37
C TYR A 53 6.11 9.35 1.37
N GLU A 54 5.65 10.58 1.15
CA GLU A 54 6.50 11.76 1.01
C GLU A 54 5.87 12.97 1.73
N PRO A 55 6.38 13.36 2.92
CA PRO A 55 7.38 12.63 3.71
C PRO A 55 6.86 11.26 4.18
N MET A 56 7.77 10.33 4.49
CA MET A 56 7.38 9.04 5.07
C MET A 56 6.88 9.27 6.49
N LEU A 57 5.60 8.96 6.73
CA LEU A 57 4.96 9.09 8.05
C LEU A 57 4.50 7.73 8.56
N ILE A 58 4.72 7.48 9.84
CA ILE A 58 4.25 6.29 10.56
C ILE A 58 3.34 6.74 11.70
N SER A 59 2.18 6.11 11.82
CA SER A 59 1.27 6.30 12.95
C SER A 59 1.32 5.12 13.90
N ILE A 60 1.31 5.39 15.20
CA ILE A 60 1.08 4.42 16.27
C ILE A 60 -0.13 4.84 17.08
N PHE A 61 -0.91 3.88 17.57
CA PHE A 61 -2.07 4.11 18.41
C PHE A 61 -1.86 3.41 19.75
N ILE A 62 -1.69 4.20 20.81
CA ILE A 62 -1.25 3.70 22.11
C ILE A 62 -2.08 4.33 23.23
N ARG A 63 -2.29 3.60 24.32
CA ARG A 63 -2.94 4.14 25.53
C ARG A 63 -1.95 4.97 26.36
N ASP A 64 -2.48 5.60 27.40
CA ASP A 64 -1.66 6.21 28.44
C ASP A 64 -0.67 5.19 29.01
N SER A 65 0.62 5.51 28.95
CA SER A 65 1.71 4.57 29.21
C SER A 65 3.05 5.30 29.36
N PRO A 66 4.07 4.69 29.99
CA PRO A 66 5.42 5.25 30.05
C PRO A 66 6.01 5.59 28.67
N THR A 67 5.66 4.81 27.66
CA THR A 67 6.02 5.09 26.25
C THR A 67 5.39 6.39 25.76
N LEU A 68 4.09 6.60 25.96
CA LEU A 68 3.44 7.86 25.56
C LEU A 68 4.00 9.06 26.32
N TRP A 69 4.31 8.90 27.61
CA TRP A 69 4.91 9.97 28.43
C TRP A 69 6.27 10.39 27.88
N ASN A 70 7.14 9.42 27.58
CA ASN A 70 8.42 9.69 26.95
C ASN A 70 8.23 10.40 25.60
N ILE A 71 7.31 9.92 24.74
CA ILE A 71 7.03 10.53 23.43
C ILE A 71 6.59 11.99 23.55
N LYS A 72 5.63 12.28 24.46
CA LYS A 72 5.14 13.64 24.70
C LYS A 72 6.25 14.56 25.18
N GLN A 73 7.20 14.02 25.95
CA GLN A 73 8.30 14.79 26.51
C GLN A 73 9.41 15.04 25.49
N THR A 74 9.83 14.03 24.74
CA THR A 74 11.02 14.09 23.87
C THR A 74 10.70 14.46 22.44
N GLY A 75 9.47 14.21 21.97
CA GLY A 75 9.11 14.35 20.57
C GLY A 75 9.76 13.30 19.66
N GLU A 76 10.31 12.22 20.20
CA GLU A 76 11.07 11.22 19.44
C GLU A 76 10.69 9.79 19.87
N PHE A 77 10.63 8.88 18.89
CA PHE A 77 10.40 7.45 19.12
C PHE A 77 10.97 6.58 18.00
N GLY A 78 11.33 5.35 18.34
CA GLY A 78 11.69 4.31 17.40
C GLY A 78 10.51 3.40 17.10
N VAL A 79 10.34 3.05 15.83
CA VAL A 79 9.40 2.03 15.37
C VAL A 79 10.20 0.84 14.86
N ASN A 80 10.08 -0.32 15.50
CA ASN A 80 10.77 -1.53 15.11
C ASN A 80 9.72 -2.60 14.75
N ILE A 81 9.51 -2.90 13.46
CA ILE A 81 8.54 -3.93 13.04
C ILE A 81 9.15 -5.30 13.32
N ALA A 82 8.57 -6.02 14.28
CA ALA A 82 9.07 -7.32 14.70
C ALA A 82 9.11 -8.30 13.52
N SER A 83 10.19 -9.08 13.42
CA SER A 83 10.27 -10.20 12.49
C SER A 83 9.54 -11.42 13.06
N ASP A 84 9.19 -12.38 12.19
CA ASP A 84 8.49 -13.60 12.55
C ASP A 84 9.29 -14.58 13.46
N MET A 85 10.50 -14.17 13.87
CA MET A 85 11.37 -14.82 14.84
C MET A 85 11.34 -14.14 16.22
N GLN A 86 10.63 -13.02 16.39
CA GLN A 86 10.69 -12.16 17.59
C GLN A 86 9.41 -12.17 18.44
N ALA A 87 8.61 -13.24 18.37
CA ALA A 87 7.37 -13.36 19.13
C ALA A 87 7.59 -13.23 20.66
N GLU A 88 8.71 -13.74 21.17
CA GLU A 88 9.07 -13.63 22.59
C GLU A 88 9.30 -12.17 23.02
N LEU A 89 10.01 -11.38 22.21
CA LEU A 89 10.24 -9.96 22.47
C LEU A 89 8.91 -9.19 22.50
N VAL A 90 7.98 -9.53 21.61
CA VAL A 90 6.63 -8.96 21.58
C VAL A 90 5.85 -9.31 22.86
N ASN A 91 5.92 -10.56 23.33
CA ASN A 91 5.27 -10.97 24.56
C ASN A 91 5.76 -10.17 25.77
N ILE A 92 7.06 -9.95 25.89
CA ILE A 92 7.63 -9.17 27.01
C ILE A 92 7.28 -7.69 26.86
N ALA A 93 7.40 -7.14 25.65
CA ALA A 93 7.11 -5.74 25.40
C ALA A 93 5.62 -5.38 25.59
N GLY A 94 4.71 -6.30 25.29
CA GLY A 94 3.25 -6.11 25.44
C GLY A 94 2.65 -6.63 26.74
N GLY A 95 3.29 -7.59 27.40
CA GLY A 95 2.77 -8.25 28.61
C GLY A 95 3.12 -7.56 29.93
N TYR A 96 4.13 -6.70 29.93
CA TYR A 96 4.58 -5.96 31.12
C TYR A 96 4.63 -4.46 30.83
N SER A 97 4.39 -3.62 31.83
CA SER A 97 4.55 -2.18 31.72
C SER A 97 5.98 -1.74 32.03
N GLY A 98 6.43 -0.65 31.41
CA GLY A 98 7.69 0.01 31.79
C GLY A 98 7.66 0.61 33.20
N SER A 99 6.48 0.73 33.81
CA SER A 99 6.32 1.10 35.23
C SER A 99 6.50 -0.08 36.19
N GLU A 100 6.45 -1.32 35.69
CA GLU A 100 6.59 -2.54 36.48
C GLU A 100 8.01 -3.07 36.43
N ILE A 101 8.60 -3.12 35.23
CA ILE A 101 9.93 -3.67 34.99
C ILE A 101 10.73 -2.85 33.98
N GLN A 102 12.06 -2.84 34.15
CA GLN A 102 12.99 -2.32 33.16
C GLN A 102 13.27 -3.38 32.10
N LYS A 103 12.47 -3.38 31.02
CA LYS A 103 12.45 -4.46 30.01
C LYS A 103 13.79 -4.68 29.31
N PHE A 104 14.56 -3.62 29.10
CA PHE A 104 15.88 -3.73 28.47
C PHE A 104 16.96 -4.31 29.39
N ASP A 105 16.73 -4.33 30.70
CA ASP A 105 17.67 -4.88 31.67
C ASP A 105 17.52 -6.39 31.84
N ILE A 106 16.51 -7.01 31.20
CA ILE A 106 16.30 -8.46 31.23
C ILE A 106 17.40 -9.12 30.38
N PRO A 107 18.32 -9.91 30.97
CA PRO A 107 19.48 -10.42 30.26
C PRO A 107 19.08 -11.33 29.10
N GLY A 108 19.70 -11.11 27.94
CA GLY A 108 19.54 -11.99 26.76
C GLY A 108 18.25 -11.80 25.96
N ILE A 109 17.36 -10.89 26.35
CA ILE A 109 16.07 -10.69 25.67
C ILE A 109 16.17 -9.70 24.50
N PHE A 110 16.62 -8.47 24.77
CA PHE A 110 16.67 -7.42 23.77
C PHE A 110 18.12 -7.13 23.37
N ASP A 111 18.51 -7.51 22.14
CA ASP A 111 19.74 -7.01 21.54
C ASP A 111 19.47 -5.62 20.95
N ILE A 112 19.99 -4.58 21.63
CA ILE A 112 19.77 -3.18 21.26
C ILE A 112 21.00 -2.52 20.68
N TYR A 113 20.78 -1.55 19.81
CA TYR A 113 21.78 -0.57 19.39
C TYR A 113 21.23 0.84 19.58
N LYS A 114 22.11 1.83 19.70
CA LYS A 114 21.71 3.24 19.80
C LYS A 114 21.89 3.92 18.46
N THR A 115 20.90 4.71 18.06
CA THR A 115 20.98 5.54 16.86
C THR A 115 21.74 6.84 17.16
N LYS A 116 21.90 7.69 16.14
CA LYS A 116 22.52 9.02 16.29
C LYS A 116 21.72 9.94 17.22
N THR A 117 20.41 9.74 17.33
CA THR A 117 19.54 10.49 18.26
C THR A 117 19.58 9.93 19.69
N GLY A 118 20.22 8.77 19.89
CA GLY A 118 20.29 8.11 21.20
C GLY A 118 19.05 7.26 21.53
N LEU A 119 18.14 7.06 20.57
CA LEU A 119 17.04 6.11 20.70
C LEU A 119 17.59 4.67 20.73
N PRO A 120 17.13 3.81 21.65
CA PRO A 120 17.40 2.38 21.60
C PRO A 120 16.57 1.76 20.48
N MET A 121 17.21 1.01 19.59
CA MET A 121 16.58 0.26 18.50
C MET A 121 16.89 -1.22 18.65
N ILE A 122 15.99 -2.07 18.17
CA ILE A 122 16.06 -3.52 18.40
C ILE A 122 16.61 -4.21 17.16
N LYS A 123 17.72 -4.95 17.30
CA LYS A 123 18.28 -5.73 16.21
C LYS A 123 17.34 -6.85 15.80
N GLY A 124 17.44 -7.28 14.54
CA GLY A 124 16.69 -8.43 14.05
C GLY A 124 15.23 -8.15 13.67
N CYS A 125 14.79 -6.89 13.71
CA CYS A 125 13.49 -6.48 13.19
C CYS A 125 13.49 -6.44 11.65
N ALA A 126 12.29 -6.51 11.06
CA ALA A 126 12.11 -6.41 9.61
C ALA A 126 12.26 -4.96 9.11
N LEU A 127 11.93 -4.00 9.97
CA LEU A 127 12.09 -2.55 9.75
C LEU A 127 12.46 -1.89 11.08
N ASN A 128 13.41 -0.97 11.06
CA ASN A 128 13.77 -0.07 12.15
C ASN A 128 13.67 1.35 11.62
N ALA A 129 12.81 2.19 12.20
CA ALA A 129 12.58 3.56 11.76
C ALA A 129 12.62 4.54 12.94
N GLU A 130 13.48 5.55 12.84
CA GLU A 130 13.53 6.67 13.78
C GLU A 130 12.51 7.73 13.37
N CYS A 131 11.68 8.17 14.31
CA CYS A 131 10.58 9.10 14.05
C CYS A 131 10.68 10.33 14.95
N LYS A 132 10.43 11.50 14.36
CA LYS A 132 10.11 12.74 15.08
C LYS A 132 8.62 12.97 15.07
N VAL A 133 8.04 13.26 16.22
CA VAL A 133 6.61 13.52 16.38
C VAL A 133 6.20 14.70 15.49
N GLN A 134 5.16 14.49 14.70
CA GLN A 134 4.48 15.52 13.92
C GLN A 134 3.13 15.88 14.53
N THR A 135 2.37 14.88 15.00
CA THR A 135 1.04 15.07 15.56
C THR A 135 0.80 14.10 16.71
N ILE A 136 0.15 14.58 17.78
CA ILE A 136 -0.41 13.76 18.86
C ILE A 136 -1.88 14.14 19.00
N GLN A 137 -2.77 13.16 18.93
CA GLN A 137 -4.22 13.39 18.98
C GLN A 137 -4.93 12.26 19.71
N GLU A 138 -5.86 12.60 20.60
CA GLU A 138 -6.76 11.63 21.22
C GLU A 138 -7.78 11.11 20.20
N ILE A 139 -7.89 9.78 20.09
CA ILE A 139 -8.83 9.09 19.19
C ILE A 139 -9.48 7.96 19.97
N GLY A 140 -10.73 8.18 20.41
CA GLY A 140 -11.46 7.23 21.23
C GLY A 140 -10.75 7.00 22.57
N ASP A 141 -10.38 5.75 22.84
CA ASP A 141 -9.68 5.32 24.05
C ASP A 141 -8.16 5.18 23.88
N HIS A 142 -7.62 5.64 22.74
CA HIS A 142 -6.20 5.65 22.42
C HIS A 142 -5.72 7.07 22.06
N VAL A 143 -4.41 7.25 22.04
CA VAL A 143 -3.74 8.41 21.48
C VAL A 143 -3.04 8.00 20.19
N MET A 144 -3.39 8.67 19.10
CA MET A 144 -2.67 8.59 17.84
C MET A 144 -1.43 9.48 17.91
N VAL A 145 -0.27 8.89 17.67
CA VAL A 145 0.98 9.61 17.46
C VAL A 145 1.40 9.39 16.02
N VAL A 146 1.54 10.47 15.25
CA VAL A 146 2.10 10.45 13.90
C VAL A 146 3.52 10.99 13.97
N GLY A 147 4.48 10.22 13.48
CA GLY A 147 5.87 10.61 13.38
C GLY A 147 6.36 10.68 11.94
N GLN A 148 7.16 11.68 11.63
CA GLN A 148 7.95 11.75 10.41
C GLN A 148 9.20 10.90 10.56
N THR A 149 9.37 9.93 9.65
CA THR A 149 10.56 9.09 9.60
C THR A 149 11.77 9.92 9.17
N ILE A 150 12.79 9.99 10.02
CA ILE A 150 14.05 10.70 9.73
C ILE A 150 15.17 9.76 9.28
N SER A 151 15.08 8.47 9.65
CA SER A 151 16.00 7.41 9.27
C SER A 151 15.25 6.09 9.30
N ALA A 152 15.53 5.20 8.34
CA ALA A 152 14.95 3.86 8.33
C ALA A 152 15.93 2.84 7.72
N GLU A 153 16.00 1.67 8.35
CA GLU A 153 16.74 0.51 7.91
C GLU A 153 15.79 -0.69 7.85
N PHE A 154 15.96 -1.57 6.86
CA PHE A 154 15.12 -2.77 6.71
C PHE A 154 15.97 -3.94 6.24
N ASP A 155 15.48 -5.15 6.48
CA ASP A 155 16.12 -6.39 6.06
C ASP A 155 15.14 -7.22 5.22
N GLU A 156 15.37 -7.29 3.90
CA GLU A 156 14.51 -8.02 2.97
C GLU A 156 14.42 -9.53 3.27
N ALA A 157 15.42 -10.10 3.96
CA ALA A 157 15.40 -11.50 4.35
C ALA A 157 14.44 -11.76 5.52
N LYS A 158 14.10 -10.73 6.31
CA LYS A 158 13.22 -10.85 7.48
C LYS A 158 11.77 -10.57 7.12
N LYS A 159 10.92 -11.54 7.45
CA LYS A 159 9.47 -11.41 7.27
C LYS A 159 8.86 -10.77 8.52
N PRO A 160 7.93 -9.81 8.37
CA PRO A 160 7.21 -9.25 9.50
C PRO A 160 6.40 -10.33 10.24
N LEU A 161 6.36 -10.24 11.57
CA LEU A 161 5.44 -11.01 12.41
C LEU A 161 4.03 -10.48 12.23
N ILE A 162 3.06 -11.38 12.01
CA ILE A 162 1.65 -11.03 11.89
C ILE A 162 0.92 -11.41 13.17
N TYR A 163 0.09 -10.51 13.68
CA TYR A 163 -0.85 -10.80 14.76
C TYR A 163 -2.27 -10.84 14.23
N SER A 164 -3.01 -11.88 14.56
CA SER A 164 -4.44 -11.97 14.26
C SER A 164 -5.12 -12.98 15.17
N ARG A 165 -6.34 -12.64 15.61
CA ARG A 165 -7.17 -13.47 16.50
C ARG A 165 -6.49 -13.88 17.80
N GLY A 166 -5.58 -13.07 18.33
CA GLY A 166 -4.85 -13.40 19.57
C GLY A 166 -3.63 -14.30 19.35
N ASN A 167 -3.24 -14.55 18.11
CA ASN A 167 -2.17 -15.48 17.75
C ASN A 167 -1.14 -14.82 16.84
N TYR A 168 0.09 -15.34 16.91
CA TYR A 168 1.20 -15.00 16.04
C TYR A 168 1.22 -15.87 14.79
N TRP A 169 1.46 -15.26 13.65
CA TRP A 169 1.49 -15.90 12.34
C TRP A 169 2.73 -15.45 11.56
N LYS A 170 3.25 -16.36 10.74
CA LYS A 170 4.24 -16.03 9.72
C LYS A 170 3.52 -15.62 8.44
N THR A 171 4.15 -14.75 7.65
CA THR A 171 3.65 -14.50 6.29
C THR A 171 3.77 -15.78 5.45
N ALA A 172 2.66 -16.19 4.84
CA ALA A 172 2.62 -17.33 3.95
C ALA A 172 3.41 -17.06 2.65
N GLY A 173 3.47 -18.07 1.78
CA GLY A 173 4.02 -17.90 0.44
C GLY A 173 3.31 -16.79 -0.34
N LYS A 174 4.04 -16.17 -1.28
CA LYS A 174 3.50 -15.14 -2.16
C LYS A 174 2.34 -15.71 -2.97
N ILE A 175 1.13 -15.22 -2.71
CA ILE A 175 0.00 -15.44 -3.60
C ILE A 175 0.21 -14.56 -4.84
N SER A 176 0.06 -15.13 -6.03
CA SER A 176 0.14 -14.35 -7.26
C SER A 176 -0.88 -13.22 -7.20
N SER A 177 -0.41 -11.98 -7.29
CA SER A 177 -1.31 -10.81 -7.24
C SER A 177 -2.25 -10.69 -8.45
N GLY A 178 -2.17 -11.64 -9.40
CA GLY A 178 -2.78 -11.57 -10.72
C GLY A 178 -2.19 -10.48 -11.61
N ARG A 179 -1.27 -9.64 -11.10
CA ARG A 179 -0.66 -8.56 -11.88
C ARG A 179 0.50 -9.07 -12.72
N LYS A 180 0.42 -8.92 -14.04
CA LYS A 180 1.56 -9.15 -14.92
C LYS A 180 2.57 -8.01 -14.79
N VAL A 181 3.86 -8.33 -14.77
CA VAL A 181 4.92 -7.31 -14.76
C VAL A 181 5.31 -7.02 -16.20
N ALA A 182 5.23 -5.75 -16.60
CA ALA A 182 5.80 -5.27 -17.86
C ALA A 182 7.00 -4.37 -17.56
N LYS A 183 8.19 -4.79 -17.98
CA LYS A 183 9.39 -3.95 -17.96
C LYS A 183 9.32 -2.98 -19.13
N ILE A 184 9.47 -1.69 -18.84
CA ILE A 184 9.33 -0.60 -19.83
C ILE A 184 10.49 0.40 -19.68
N SER A 185 10.77 1.20 -20.71
CA SER A 185 11.80 2.25 -20.60
C SER A 185 11.33 3.42 -19.73
N GLU A 186 12.25 4.31 -19.34
CA GLU A 186 11.89 5.56 -18.67
C GLU A 186 11.03 6.48 -19.56
N GLU A 187 11.29 6.50 -20.87
CA GLU A 187 10.47 7.22 -21.86
C GLU A 187 9.02 6.67 -21.88
N ASP A 188 8.87 5.34 -21.98
CA ASP A 188 7.57 4.68 -21.96
C ASP A 188 6.84 4.96 -20.62
N MET A 189 7.58 4.96 -19.49
CA MET A 189 7.03 5.26 -18.16
C MET A 189 6.50 6.68 -18.05
N ALA A 190 7.21 7.67 -18.60
CA ALA A 190 6.75 9.06 -18.60
C ALA A 190 5.42 9.22 -19.35
N GLU A 191 5.25 8.51 -20.48
CA GLU A 191 4.00 8.52 -21.24
C GLU A 191 2.84 7.91 -20.44
N PHE A 192 3.03 6.76 -19.78
CA PHE A 192 1.99 6.17 -18.94
C PHE A 192 1.67 7.01 -17.69
N LYS A 193 2.65 7.67 -17.09
CA LYS A 193 2.41 8.61 -15.97
C LYS A 193 1.59 9.82 -16.43
N LYS A 194 1.87 10.34 -17.62
CA LYS A 194 1.05 11.41 -18.25
C LYS A 194 -0.39 10.94 -18.46
N MET A 195 -0.58 9.72 -18.97
CA MET A 195 -1.91 9.11 -19.10
C MET A 195 -2.63 8.93 -17.76
N ALA A 196 -1.88 8.60 -16.69
CA ALA A 196 -2.46 8.42 -15.36
C ALA A 196 -2.90 9.74 -14.71
N ALA A 197 -2.45 10.90 -15.23
CA ALA A 197 -2.84 12.23 -14.76
C ALA A 197 -2.72 12.38 -13.22
N GLY A 198 -1.60 11.94 -12.65
CA GLY A 198 -1.33 12.01 -11.21
C GLY A 198 -2.01 10.92 -10.36
N GLN A 199 -2.82 10.03 -10.95
CA GLN A 199 -3.43 8.92 -10.23
C GLN A 199 -2.41 7.82 -9.93
N PHE A 200 -2.53 7.20 -8.74
CA PHE A 200 -1.72 6.06 -8.32
C PHE A 200 -1.88 4.81 -9.21
N VAL A 201 -2.99 4.72 -9.93
CA VAL A 201 -3.30 3.60 -10.83
C VAL A 201 -3.80 4.16 -12.15
N LEU A 202 -3.08 3.88 -13.24
CA LEU A 202 -3.59 4.12 -14.58
C LEU A 202 -4.80 3.22 -14.82
N LYS A 203 -5.95 3.83 -15.11
CA LYS A 203 -7.17 3.15 -15.53
C LYS A 203 -7.38 3.41 -17.01
N ALA A 204 -7.36 2.37 -17.82
CA ALA A 204 -7.43 2.51 -19.26
C ALA A 204 -8.36 1.49 -19.92
N ALA A 205 -8.96 1.90 -21.03
CA ALA A 205 -9.67 1.04 -21.95
C ALA A 205 -8.76 0.75 -23.15
N ALA A 206 -8.82 -0.46 -23.70
CA ALA A 206 -8.07 -0.86 -24.88
C ALA A 206 -8.98 -1.51 -25.92
N ALA A 207 -8.67 -1.35 -27.20
CA ALA A 207 -9.45 -1.92 -28.29
C ALA A 207 -8.66 -3.02 -29.00
N LEU A 208 -9.16 -4.26 -28.93
CA LEU A 208 -8.68 -5.35 -29.78
C LEU A 208 -9.46 -5.34 -31.09
N ILE A 209 -8.84 -4.78 -32.13
CA ILE A 209 -9.42 -4.69 -33.48
C ILE A 209 -8.73 -5.72 -34.36
N LYS A 210 -9.49 -6.67 -34.89
CA LYS A 210 -8.99 -7.73 -35.77
C LYS A 210 -9.81 -7.82 -37.06
N VAL A 211 -9.12 -7.93 -38.19
CA VAL A 211 -9.69 -8.14 -39.52
C VAL A 211 -8.79 -9.15 -40.24
N ASP A 212 -9.38 -10.22 -40.78
CA ASP A 212 -8.69 -11.30 -41.52
C ASP A 212 -7.42 -11.82 -40.82
N GLY A 213 -7.53 -12.12 -39.52
CA GLY A 213 -6.43 -12.64 -38.70
C GLY A 213 -5.32 -11.61 -38.38
N LYS A 214 -5.44 -10.36 -38.82
CA LYS A 214 -4.51 -9.27 -38.52
C LYS A 214 -5.08 -8.39 -37.41
N THR A 215 -4.22 -8.01 -36.46
CA THR A 215 -4.57 -7.04 -35.41
C THR A 215 -4.10 -5.64 -35.81
N LEU A 216 -4.91 -4.62 -35.49
CA LEU A 216 -4.51 -3.22 -35.65
C LEU A 216 -3.58 -2.78 -34.52
N PHE A 217 -2.45 -2.20 -34.88
CA PHE A 217 -1.51 -1.54 -33.98
C PHE A 217 -1.41 -0.05 -34.27
N VAL A 218 -1.39 0.74 -33.19
CA VAL A 218 -1.14 2.19 -33.20
C VAL A 218 0.13 2.51 -32.44
N LYS A 219 0.63 3.74 -32.61
CA LYS A 219 1.78 4.24 -31.88
C LYS A 219 1.37 4.78 -30.51
N LEU A 220 2.13 4.38 -29.49
CA LEU A 220 2.20 5.03 -28.19
C LEU A 220 3.67 5.40 -28.02
N GLY A 221 3.96 6.70 -28.13
CA GLY A 221 5.31 7.20 -28.32
C GLY A 221 6.03 6.49 -29.48
N LYS A 222 7.17 5.87 -29.17
CA LYS A 222 7.97 5.11 -30.16
C LYS A 222 7.52 3.65 -30.31
N ARG A 223 6.65 3.14 -29.42
CA ARG A 223 6.24 1.73 -29.34
C ARG A 223 4.98 1.46 -30.14
N TRP A 224 4.78 0.19 -30.51
CA TRP A 224 3.48 -0.28 -31.02
C TRP A 224 2.64 -0.82 -29.86
N THR A 225 1.34 -0.63 -29.94
CA THR A 225 0.37 -1.25 -29.02
C THR A 225 -0.99 -1.31 -29.72
N ILE A 226 -1.95 -2.01 -29.13
CA ILE A 226 -3.36 -1.82 -29.51
C ILE A 226 -3.83 -0.43 -29.04
N PRO A 227 -4.85 0.19 -29.66
CA PRO A 227 -5.37 1.48 -29.21
C PRO A 227 -5.76 1.44 -27.73
N ILE A 228 -5.23 2.39 -26.95
CA ILE A 228 -5.44 2.49 -25.51
C ILE A 228 -5.73 3.93 -25.16
N VAL A 229 -6.73 4.15 -24.29
CA VAL A 229 -7.04 5.46 -23.74
C VAL A 229 -7.22 5.39 -22.23
N ALA A 230 -6.70 6.40 -21.52
CA ALA A 230 -6.98 6.57 -20.10
C ALA A 230 -8.45 6.99 -19.89
N VAL A 231 -9.10 6.39 -18.90
CA VAL A 231 -10.51 6.65 -18.58
C VAL A 231 -10.58 7.49 -17.31
N GLN A 232 -11.22 8.66 -17.42
CA GLN A 232 -11.40 9.56 -16.29
C GLN A 232 -12.35 8.94 -15.24
N ARG A 233 -12.18 9.35 -13.97
CA ARG A 233 -13.01 8.86 -12.86
C ARG A 233 -14.49 9.16 -13.15
N GLY A 234 -15.34 8.13 -12.98
CA GLY A 234 -16.78 8.25 -13.19
C GLY A 234 -17.23 8.20 -14.66
N LYS A 235 -16.32 8.07 -15.62
CA LYS A 235 -16.67 7.85 -17.03
C LYS A 235 -16.78 6.37 -17.36
N ASP A 236 -17.69 6.05 -18.28
CA ASP A 236 -17.85 4.72 -18.83
C ASP A 236 -16.66 4.38 -19.75
N TYR A 237 -16.10 3.17 -19.60
CA TYR A 237 -14.91 2.73 -20.32
C TYR A 237 -15.21 2.52 -21.81
N LYS A 238 -16.37 1.94 -22.13
CA LYS A 238 -16.77 1.63 -23.49
C LYS A 238 -16.97 2.90 -24.32
N SER A 239 -17.71 3.86 -23.76
CA SER A 239 -17.97 5.17 -24.36
C SER A 239 -16.69 5.99 -24.51
N SER A 240 -15.80 5.97 -23.50
CA SER A 240 -14.51 6.67 -23.57
C SER A 240 -13.61 6.10 -24.67
N LEU A 241 -13.57 4.77 -24.79
CA LEU A 241 -12.82 4.10 -25.86
C LEU A 241 -13.37 4.44 -27.24
N GLN A 242 -14.70 4.43 -27.41
CA GLN A 242 -15.32 4.74 -28.70
C GLN A 242 -15.07 6.19 -29.13
N SER A 243 -15.18 7.16 -28.20
CA SER A 243 -14.84 8.56 -28.47
C SER A 243 -13.36 8.74 -28.84
N TYR A 244 -12.46 8.05 -28.14
CA TYR A 244 -11.03 8.08 -28.47
C TYR A 244 -10.74 7.52 -29.86
N LEU A 245 -11.27 6.33 -30.18
CA LEU A 245 -11.07 5.71 -31.48
C LEU A 245 -11.57 6.62 -32.62
N LYS A 246 -12.75 7.22 -32.45
CA LYS A 246 -13.27 8.22 -33.39
C LYS A 246 -12.32 9.41 -33.54
N SER A 247 -11.73 9.90 -32.44
CA SER A 247 -10.78 11.03 -32.48
C SER A 247 -9.48 10.74 -33.25
N ILE A 248 -9.09 9.47 -33.38
CA ILE A 248 -7.92 9.04 -34.16
C ILE A 248 -8.31 8.47 -35.54
N GLY A 249 -9.54 8.70 -35.99
CA GLY A 249 -10.04 8.31 -37.31
C GLY A 249 -10.33 6.81 -37.44
N ILE A 250 -10.61 6.13 -36.32
CA ILE A 250 -11.04 4.72 -36.31
C ILE A 250 -12.53 4.70 -36.02
N GLU A 251 -13.31 4.44 -37.06
CA GLU A 251 -14.75 4.31 -36.96
C GLU A 251 -15.17 2.86 -36.70
N GLY A 252 -16.25 2.69 -35.95
CA GLY A 252 -16.79 1.39 -35.61
C GLY A 252 -17.49 1.38 -34.25
N GLN A 253 -17.71 0.18 -33.72
CA GLN A 253 -18.42 -0.02 -32.46
C GLN A 253 -17.65 -0.93 -31.51
N ALA A 254 -17.59 -0.51 -30.25
CA ALA A 254 -17.06 -1.35 -29.18
C ALA A 254 -18.04 -2.49 -28.89
N GLY A 255 -17.52 -3.71 -28.89
CA GLY A 255 -18.24 -4.93 -28.53
C GLY A 255 -18.12 -5.23 -27.04
N ASP A 256 -17.96 -6.51 -26.74
CA ASP A 256 -17.85 -7.03 -25.37
C ASP A 256 -16.42 -6.93 -24.83
N ILE A 257 -16.31 -7.06 -23.51
CA ILE A 257 -15.02 -7.17 -22.83
C ILE A 257 -14.43 -8.54 -23.13
N VAL A 258 -13.25 -8.58 -23.74
CA VAL A 258 -12.50 -9.81 -24.02
C VAL A 258 -11.45 -10.10 -22.95
N GLY A 259 -11.13 -9.13 -22.09
CA GLY A 259 -10.18 -9.34 -21.01
C GLY A 259 -10.04 -8.15 -20.06
N ILE A 260 -9.62 -8.47 -18.84
CA ILE A 260 -9.17 -7.48 -17.85
C ILE A 260 -7.74 -7.83 -17.47
N GLU A 261 -6.81 -6.89 -17.68
CA GLU A 261 -5.40 -7.09 -17.37
C GLU A 261 -4.97 -6.11 -16.29
N ARG A 262 -4.51 -6.65 -15.16
CA ARG A 262 -3.88 -5.85 -14.11
C ARG A 262 -2.38 -5.97 -14.30
N MET A 263 -1.69 -4.85 -14.34
CA MET A 263 -0.26 -4.81 -14.62
C MET A 263 0.50 -3.96 -13.60
N MET A 264 1.75 -4.35 -13.38
CA MET A 264 2.77 -3.50 -12.78
C MET A 264 3.74 -3.10 -13.88
N LEU A 265 3.69 -1.84 -14.29
CA LEU A 265 4.68 -1.26 -15.20
C LEU A 265 5.91 -0.91 -14.36
N LYS A 266 7.08 -1.43 -14.74
CA LYS A 266 8.33 -1.20 -14.02
C LYS A 266 9.38 -0.62 -14.96
N SER A 267 9.93 0.52 -14.57
CA SER A 267 11.16 1.08 -15.12
C SER A 267 12.30 0.87 -14.11
N THR A 268 13.50 1.40 -14.37
CA THR A 268 14.60 1.30 -13.40
C THR A 268 14.40 2.24 -12.21
N LYS A 269 13.78 3.40 -12.43
CA LYS A 269 13.58 4.42 -11.40
C LYS A 269 12.23 4.37 -10.70
N SER A 270 11.20 3.80 -11.31
CA SER A 270 9.85 3.87 -10.73
C SER A 270 8.94 2.72 -11.17
N SER A 271 7.77 2.65 -10.52
CA SER A 271 6.71 1.70 -10.89
C SER A 271 5.35 2.37 -10.95
N LEU A 272 4.47 1.86 -11.80
CA LEU A 272 3.10 2.33 -11.97
C LEU A 272 2.16 1.14 -12.08
N ARG A 273 1.09 1.14 -11.27
CA ARG A 273 0.00 0.18 -11.42
C ARG A 273 -0.86 0.60 -12.60
N ALA A 274 -1.22 -0.34 -13.46
CA ALA A 274 -2.11 -0.09 -14.59
C ALA A 274 -3.17 -1.19 -14.69
N ASN A 275 -4.43 -0.79 -14.90
CA ASN A 275 -5.55 -1.69 -15.11
C ASN A 275 -6.15 -1.40 -16.48
N PHE A 276 -6.21 -2.42 -17.32
CA PHE A 276 -6.76 -2.35 -18.67
C PHE A 276 -8.04 -3.18 -18.75
N ILE A 277 -9.09 -2.58 -19.31
CA ILE A 277 -10.25 -3.32 -19.80
C ILE A 277 -10.13 -3.38 -21.32
N VAL A 278 -10.04 -4.57 -21.87
CA VAL A 278 -9.86 -4.80 -23.31
C VAL A 278 -11.22 -5.15 -23.91
N PHE A 279 -11.66 -4.35 -24.87
CA PHE A 279 -12.89 -4.57 -25.62
C PHE A 279 -12.55 -5.16 -26.99
N GLN A 280 -13.36 -6.09 -27.47
CA GLN A 280 -13.41 -6.34 -28.90
C GLN A 280 -13.95 -5.08 -29.59
N PHE A 281 -13.40 -4.71 -30.73
CA PHE A 281 -13.90 -3.56 -31.49
C PHE A 281 -13.92 -3.91 -32.98
N LYS A 282 -15.08 -3.71 -33.60
CA LYS A 282 -15.27 -3.96 -35.04
C LYS A 282 -15.02 -2.66 -35.80
N SER A 283 -14.13 -2.69 -36.78
CA SER A 283 -13.81 -1.56 -37.65
C SER A 283 -13.42 -2.08 -39.03
N GLU A 284 -13.90 -1.43 -40.08
CA GLU A 284 -13.71 -1.89 -41.47
C GLU A 284 -12.56 -1.16 -42.17
N ASN A 285 -12.21 0.06 -41.75
CA ASN A 285 -11.20 0.90 -42.42
C ASN A 285 -10.35 1.74 -41.45
N ALA A 286 -9.70 1.11 -40.48
CA ALA A 286 -8.82 1.82 -39.54
C ALA A 286 -7.43 2.12 -40.12
N LYS A 287 -6.99 3.38 -40.02
CA LYS A 287 -5.59 3.77 -40.29
C LYS A 287 -4.67 3.28 -39.17
N GLY A 288 -3.62 2.54 -39.55
CA GLY A 288 -2.60 2.05 -38.63
C GLY A 288 -1.84 0.85 -39.20
N ARG A 289 -1.07 0.16 -38.35
CA ARG A 289 -0.31 -1.02 -38.78
C ARG A 289 -1.12 -2.29 -38.51
N TRP A 290 -1.55 -2.95 -39.58
CA TRP A 290 -2.17 -4.28 -39.51
C TRP A 290 -1.11 -5.37 -39.56
N ALA A 291 -1.10 -6.28 -38.58
CA ALA A 291 -0.14 -7.38 -38.55
C ALA A 291 -0.75 -8.64 -37.92
N ALA A 292 -0.45 -9.81 -38.51
CA ALA A 292 -0.83 -11.12 -37.95
C ALA A 292 -0.06 -11.43 -36.66
N THR A 293 1.19 -10.96 -36.56
CA THR A 293 2.03 -11.07 -35.37
C THR A 293 2.37 -9.68 -34.83
N ALA A 294 2.44 -9.55 -33.51
CA ALA A 294 2.75 -8.28 -32.88
C ALA A 294 4.14 -7.76 -33.30
N PRO A 295 4.28 -6.49 -33.75
CA PRO A 295 5.57 -5.90 -34.07
C PRO A 295 6.63 -6.09 -32.98
N ARG A 296 7.92 -6.19 -33.36
CA ARG A 296 9.02 -6.52 -32.42
C ARG A 296 9.04 -5.61 -31.18
N ASN A 297 8.91 -4.31 -31.38
CA ASN A 297 8.86 -3.27 -30.35
C ASN A 297 7.43 -2.98 -29.82
N THR A 298 6.53 -3.96 -29.83
CA THR A 298 5.22 -3.86 -29.19
C THR A 298 5.34 -3.86 -27.68
N ILE A 299 4.73 -2.86 -27.02
CA ILE A 299 4.61 -2.77 -25.57
C ILE A 299 3.30 -3.44 -25.11
N LEU A 300 3.23 -3.85 -23.84
CA LEU A 300 2.04 -4.48 -23.25
C LEU A 300 1.51 -5.68 -24.07
N LYS A 301 2.41 -6.54 -24.58
CA LYS A 301 2.06 -7.68 -25.45
C LYS A 301 0.98 -8.61 -24.89
N SER A 302 0.77 -8.64 -23.57
CA SER A 302 -0.31 -9.41 -22.95
C SER A 302 -1.70 -8.94 -23.37
N LEU A 303 -1.89 -7.64 -23.64
CA LEU A 303 -3.19 -7.09 -24.06
C LEU A 303 -3.61 -7.57 -25.46
N VAL A 304 -2.65 -7.96 -26.29
CA VAL A 304 -2.90 -8.47 -27.66
C VAL A 304 -3.38 -9.93 -27.63
N ARG A 305 -3.08 -10.65 -26.55
CA ARG A 305 -3.27 -12.11 -26.45
C ARG A 305 -4.64 -12.54 -25.95
N PHE A 306 -5.58 -11.61 -25.73
CA PHE A 306 -6.98 -11.92 -25.38
C PHE A 306 -7.78 -12.41 -26.61
N ALA A 307 -7.13 -13.25 -27.44
CA ALA A 307 -7.66 -13.85 -28.65
C ALA A 307 -8.44 -15.13 -28.32
#